data_AF-A0A8T4X828-F1
#
_entry.id   AF-A0A8T4X828-F1
#
_cell.length_a   1.000
_cell.length_b   1.000
_cell.length_c   1.000
_cell.angle_alpha   90.00
_cell.angle_beta   90.00
_cell.angle_gamma   90.00
#
_symmetry.space_group_name_H-M   'P 1'
#
loop_
_entity.id
_entity.type
_entity.pdbx_description
1 polymer ?
#
loop_
_entity_poly.entity_id
_entity_poly.type
_entity_poly.pdbx_seq_one_letter_code
_entity_poly.pdbx_strand_id
1 'polypeptide(L)'
;MQNRRVVIVGIIIGIASIFTVSMLSSSPILQAFGGVTLNSADAAKSLQVRITPVGTVDEHIYNSFSRIGFVAGEGNFLLESVPSKDKRSFYSLVKKSLDDKDRRDKTSQLDISIDIFSGDGEIIQTLLYKQCAITEYFVHVVDSKGTILFLKEDGTVEIREVTKFSCIGFTLDLSTKDSIYEILHDFNITDSNKFEDLTRDPYFSRPPLNSSEGELFFNSNTNTLQKYVNGTWKDISSKGGPPTPRK
;
A
#
# COMPACT_ATOMS: atom_id res chain seq x y z
N MET A 1 -34.62 50.82 72.67
CA MET A 1 -33.35 50.65 73.40
C MET A 1 -33.27 49.20 73.88
N GLN A 2 -32.04 48.66 73.96
CA GLN A 2 -31.65 47.39 74.60
C GLN A 2 -31.56 46.12 73.72
N ASN A 3 -30.39 45.96 73.11
CA ASN A 3 -29.48 44.81 73.20
C ASN A 3 -30.05 43.39 73.32
N ARG A 4 -29.64 42.48 72.43
CA ARG A 4 -28.43 41.64 72.63
C ARG A 4 -28.10 40.77 71.41
N ARG A 5 -26.79 40.61 71.21
CA ARG A 5 -26.09 39.75 70.25
C ARG A 5 -26.18 38.25 70.62
N VAL A 6 -25.63 37.45 69.68
CA VAL A 6 -25.08 36.07 69.77
C VAL A 6 -26.16 35.01 69.44
N VAL A 7 -26.00 34.13 68.45
CA VAL A 7 -25.00 33.05 68.31
C VAL A 7 -24.80 32.66 66.83
N ILE A 8 -23.54 32.42 66.46
CA ILE A 8 -23.08 31.76 65.23
C ILE A 8 -23.35 30.25 65.36
N VAL A 9 -24.06 29.65 64.40
CA VAL A 9 -23.96 28.21 64.12
C VAL A 9 -23.80 28.06 62.62
N GLY A 10 -22.61 27.59 62.22
CA GLY A 10 -22.31 27.24 60.85
C GLY A 10 -22.94 25.91 60.47
N ILE A 11 -23.33 25.80 59.21
CA ILE A 11 -23.46 24.51 58.52
C ILE A 11 -22.68 24.64 57.22
N ILE A 12 -21.46 24.11 57.25
CA ILE A 12 -20.70 23.70 56.06
C ILE A 12 -21.29 22.34 55.66
N ILE A 13 -22.07 22.30 54.60
CA ILE A 13 -22.37 21.11 53.79
C ILE A 13 -22.29 21.64 52.36
N GLY A 14 -21.39 21.21 51.50
CA GLY A 14 -20.88 19.87 51.29
C GLY A 14 -20.97 19.69 49.78
N ILE A 15 -19.82 19.75 49.12
CA ILE A 15 -19.67 19.63 47.66
C ILE A 15 -20.26 18.28 47.21
N ALA A 16 -21.21 18.34 46.29
CA ALA A 16 -21.52 17.24 45.39
C ALA A 16 -21.91 17.83 44.03
N SER A 17 -20.94 18.46 43.37
CA SER A 17 -20.97 18.67 41.93
C SER A 17 -21.01 17.30 41.26
N ILE A 18 -22.22 16.84 40.92
CA ILE A 18 -22.42 15.70 40.03
C ILE A 18 -22.06 16.20 38.62
N PHE A 19 -20.76 16.21 38.32
CA PHE A 19 -20.30 16.09 36.95
C PHE A 19 -20.63 14.67 36.53
N THR A 20 -21.74 14.50 35.82
CA THR A 20 -21.95 13.33 34.99
C THR A 20 -20.84 13.30 33.96
N VAL A 21 -19.79 12.53 34.24
CA VAL A 21 -18.86 12.08 33.21
C VAL A 21 -19.69 11.19 32.29
N SER A 22 -20.21 11.78 31.23
CA SER A 22 -20.65 11.05 30.05
C SER A 22 -19.42 10.30 29.56
N MET A 23 -19.31 9.03 29.96
CA MET A 23 -18.42 8.08 29.33
C MET A 23 -18.84 8.00 27.87
N LEU A 24 -18.15 8.79 27.03
CA LEU A 24 -18.00 8.51 25.63
C LEU A 24 -17.47 7.08 25.56
N SER A 25 -18.37 6.14 25.29
CA SER A 25 -18.03 4.84 24.77
C SER A 25 -17.28 5.10 23.46
N SER A 26 -15.97 5.22 23.55
CA SER A 26 -15.09 5.12 22.41
C SER A 26 -15.36 3.75 21.82
N SER A 27 -16.06 3.73 20.68
CA SER A 27 -16.18 2.54 19.86
C SER A 27 -14.80 1.91 19.74
N PRO A 28 -14.65 0.58 19.92
CA PRO A 28 -13.36 -0.06 19.68
C PRO A 28 -12.93 0.33 18.27
N ILE A 29 -11.76 0.96 18.19
CA ILE A 29 -11.09 1.23 16.92
C ILE A 29 -11.06 -0.11 16.20
N LEU A 30 -11.67 -0.17 15.00
CA LEU A 30 -11.58 -1.34 14.14
C LEU A 30 -10.10 -1.60 13.88
N GLN A 31 -9.52 -2.53 14.61
CA GLN A 31 -8.18 -3.02 14.34
C GLN A 31 -8.32 -4.10 13.27
N ALA A 32 -8.03 -3.72 12.03
CA ALA A 32 -7.84 -4.70 10.97
C ALA A 32 -6.48 -5.38 11.22
N PHE A 33 -6.50 -6.67 11.56
CA PHE A 33 -5.28 -7.47 11.65
C PHE A 33 -4.83 -7.87 10.25
N GLY A 34 -4.04 -6.99 9.62
CA GLY A 34 -3.32 -7.31 8.39
C GLY A 34 -2.02 -8.03 8.70
N GLY A 35 -2.07 -9.35 8.92
CA GLY A 35 -0.87 -10.19 9.07
C GLY A 35 0.12 -9.73 10.14
N VAL A 36 1.36 -10.24 10.07
CA VAL A 36 2.48 -9.63 10.80
C VAL A 36 2.61 -8.18 10.35
N THR A 37 2.61 -7.24 11.29
CA THR A 37 3.02 -5.86 11.01
C THR A 37 4.44 -5.95 10.46
N LEU A 38 4.57 -5.80 9.13
CA LEU A 38 5.88 -5.68 8.51
C LEU A 38 6.64 -4.62 9.28
N ASN A 39 7.89 -4.92 9.63
CA ASN A 39 8.73 -3.92 10.26
C ASN A 39 8.68 -2.67 9.38
N SER A 40 8.58 -1.49 9.99
CA SER A 40 8.57 -0.24 9.23
C SER A 40 9.81 -0.07 8.36
N ALA A 41 10.91 -0.75 8.72
CA ALA A 41 12.10 -0.92 7.90
C ALA A 41 11.77 -1.72 6.63
N ASP A 42 11.16 -2.89 6.73
CA ASP A 42 10.89 -3.80 5.60
C ASP A 42 9.69 -3.36 4.72
N ALA A 43 8.92 -2.37 5.18
CA ALA A 43 7.78 -1.86 4.43
C ALA A 43 8.23 -1.00 3.23
N ALA A 44 7.63 -1.20 2.06
CA ALA A 44 7.86 -0.36 0.90
C ALA A 44 7.53 1.12 1.21
N LYS A 45 8.50 2.01 1.00
CA LYS A 45 8.40 3.46 1.27
C LYS A 45 8.48 4.32 0.03
N SER A 46 9.33 3.96 -0.93
CA SER A 46 9.57 4.80 -2.10
C SER A 46 9.78 3.98 -3.36
N LEU A 47 9.56 4.64 -4.49
CA LEU A 47 9.75 4.09 -5.82
C LEU A 47 10.78 4.94 -6.55
N GLN A 48 11.69 4.26 -7.23
CA GLN A 48 12.57 4.88 -8.22
C GLN A 48 12.29 4.25 -9.57
N VAL A 49 12.08 5.10 -10.58
CA VAL A 49 11.81 4.66 -11.94
C VAL A 49 13.02 5.03 -12.80
N ARG A 50 13.64 4.02 -13.39
CA ARG A 50 14.75 4.16 -14.33
C ARG A 50 14.24 3.86 -15.73
N ILE A 51 14.47 4.78 -16.66
CA ILE A 51 13.99 4.69 -18.03
C ILE A 51 15.17 4.81 -18.98
N THR A 52 15.34 3.82 -19.84
CA THR A 52 16.41 3.78 -20.84
C THR A 52 15.78 3.64 -22.22
N PRO A 53 15.94 4.62 -23.13
CA PRO A 53 15.49 4.47 -24.51
C PRO A 53 16.13 3.24 -25.17
N VAL A 54 15.33 2.44 -25.86
CA VAL A 54 15.80 1.19 -26.49
C VAL A 54 16.90 1.51 -27.51
N GLY A 55 18.00 0.77 -27.43
CA GLY A 55 19.17 0.97 -28.30
C GLY A 55 20.15 2.05 -27.80
N THR A 56 19.91 2.61 -26.61
CA THR A 56 20.82 3.54 -25.95
C THR A 56 21.31 2.97 -24.61
N VAL A 57 22.31 3.62 -24.01
CA VAL A 57 22.76 3.37 -22.63
C VAL A 57 22.40 4.52 -21.69
N ASP A 58 21.65 5.50 -22.19
CA ASP A 58 21.29 6.71 -21.46
C ASP A 58 20.14 6.40 -20.50
N GLU A 59 20.48 6.13 -19.24
CA GLU A 59 19.51 5.87 -18.19
C GLU A 59 19.05 7.20 -17.55
N HIS A 60 17.73 7.40 -17.51
CA HIS A 60 17.11 8.52 -16.81
C HIS A 60 16.42 8.05 -15.55
N ILE A 61 16.78 8.65 -14.41
CA ILE A 61 16.25 8.29 -13.10
C ILE A 61 15.21 9.32 -12.67
N TYR A 62 14.06 8.83 -12.25
CA TYR A 62 12.94 9.63 -11.78
C TYR A 62 12.46 9.11 -10.43
N ASN A 63 12.31 10.04 -9.50
CA ASN A 63 11.78 9.77 -8.16
C ASN A 63 10.37 10.37 -8.05
N SER A 64 9.80 10.33 -6.86
CA SER A 64 8.53 11.01 -6.54
C SER A 64 7.29 10.38 -7.21
N PHE A 65 7.34 9.07 -7.47
CA PHE A 65 6.14 8.29 -7.78
C PHE A 65 5.53 7.72 -6.50
N SER A 66 4.21 7.84 -6.38
CA SER A 66 3.50 7.39 -5.19
C SER A 66 2.99 5.96 -5.34
N ARG A 67 2.72 5.54 -6.58
CA ARG A 67 2.09 4.24 -6.84
C ARG A 67 2.38 3.72 -8.24
N ILE A 68 2.49 2.39 -8.33
CA ILE A 68 2.42 1.62 -9.56
C ILE A 68 1.05 0.92 -9.58
N GLY A 69 0.34 1.03 -10.69
CA GLY A 69 -0.93 0.34 -10.91
C GLY A 69 -0.83 -0.67 -12.06
N PHE A 70 -1.60 -1.75 -11.97
CA PHE A 70 -1.73 -2.71 -13.06
C PHE A 70 -2.88 -2.28 -13.98
N VAL A 71 -2.63 -2.30 -15.28
CA VAL A 71 -3.64 -2.05 -16.31
C VAL A 71 -3.98 -3.39 -16.96
N ALA A 72 -5.21 -3.56 -17.45
CA ALA A 72 -5.59 -4.77 -18.17
C ALA A 72 -4.64 -5.03 -19.37
N GLY A 73 -4.20 -6.28 -19.52
CA GLY A 73 -3.22 -6.71 -20.52
C GLY A 73 -1.84 -6.96 -19.90
N GLU A 74 -1.23 -8.09 -20.28
CA GLU A 74 0.09 -8.48 -19.79
C GLU A 74 1.13 -7.40 -20.14
N GLY A 75 1.96 -7.00 -19.17
CA GLY A 75 3.00 -5.98 -19.37
C GLY A 75 2.52 -4.53 -19.34
N ASN A 76 1.22 -4.25 -19.22
CA ASN A 76 0.71 -2.89 -19.10
C ASN A 76 0.71 -2.43 -17.64
N PHE A 77 1.17 -1.20 -17.40
CA PHE A 77 1.16 -0.60 -16.06
C PHE A 77 0.93 0.91 -16.13
N LEU A 78 0.67 1.50 -14.97
CA LEU A 78 0.61 2.96 -14.82
C LEU A 78 1.46 3.42 -13.66
N LEU A 79 1.95 4.64 -13.77
CA LEU A 79 2.57 5.39 -12.68
C LEU A 79 1.62 6.51 -12.27
N GLU A 80 1.34 6.58 -10.97
CA GLU A 80 0.46 7.58 -10.38
C GLU A 80 1.22 8.36 -9.28
N SER A 81 1.04 9.68 -9.26
CA SER A 81 1.68 10.56 -8.27
C SER A 81 1.06 11.95 -8.26
N VAL A 82 1.50 12.80 -7.32
CA VAL A 82 1.16 14.23 -7.31
C VAL A 82 2.06 14.98 -8.30
N PRO A 83 1.55 15.90 -9.13
CA PRO A 83 2.38 16.74 -9.99
C PRO A 83 3.45 17.50 -9.21
N SER A 84 4.67 17.51 -9.71
CA SER A 84 5.78 18.14 -8.99
C SER A 84 6.85 18.69 -9.94
N LYS A 85 7.58 19.72 -9.49
CA LYS A 85 8.56 20.43 -10.33
C LYS A 85 9.79 19.58 -10.66
N ASP A 86 10.16 18.65 -9.80
CA ASP A 86 11.29 17.73 -9.98
C ASP A 86 11.06 16.75 -11.15
N LYS A 87 9.81 16.49 -11.54
CA LYS A 87 9.46 15.64 -12.69
C LYS A 87 9.45 16.36 -14.04
N ARG A 88 10.01 17.57 -14.15
CA ARG A 88 10.00 18.34 -15.40
C ARG A 88 10.66 17.62 -16.59
N SER A 89 11.77 16.91 -16.35
CA SER A 89 12.43 16.09 -17.37
C SER A 89 11.54 14.91 -17.80
N PHE A 90 10.87 14.26 -16.84
CA PHE A 90 9.90 13.21 -17.11
C PHE A 90 8.75 13.71 -18.00
N TYR A 91 8.16 14.87 -17.68
CA TYR A 91 7.09 15.45 -18.52
C TYR A 91 7.55 15.76 -19.94
N SER A 92 8.82 16.14 -20.11
CA SER A 92 9.38 16.37 -21.44
C SER A 92 9.50 15.06 -22.23
N LEU A 93 9.88 13.97 -21.56
CA LEU A 93 9.90 12.62 -22.12
C LEU A 93 8.49 12.12 -22.48
N VAL A 94 7.52 12.28 -21.57
CA VAL A 94 6.11 11.90 -21.80
C VAL A 94 5.55 12.63 -23.02
N LYS A 95 5.73 13.95 -23.06
CA LYS A 95 5.27 14.78 -24.18
C LYS A 95 5.88 14.30 -25.51
N LYS A 96 7.20 14.14 -25.56
CA LYS A 96 7.88 13.68 -26.77
C LYS A 96 7.36 12.32 -27.23
N SER A 97 7.20 11.37 -26.30
CA SER A 97 6.71 10.02 -26.61
C SER A 97 5.27 10.04 -27.15
N LEU A 98 4.40 10.89 -26.61
CA LEU A 98 3.02 11.02 -27.09
C LEU A 98 2.92 11.75 -28.42
N ASP A 99 3.73 12.80 -28.64
CA ASP A 99 3.79 13.53 -29.91
C ASP A 99 4.34 12.64 -31.05
N ASP A 100 5.23 11.71 -30.74
CA ASP A 100 5.81 10.76 -31.70
C ASP A 100 4.92 9.51 -31.95
N LYS A 101 3.80 9.35 -31.24
CA LYS A 101 2.92 8.16 -31.34
C LYS A 101 2.36 7.91 -32.74
N ASP A 102 2.23 8.96 -33.55
CA ASP A 102 1.79 8.88 -34.95
C ASP A 102 2.91 8.44 -35.92
N ARG A 103 4.17 8.45 -35.46
CA ARG A 103 5.31 7.93 -36.21
C ARG A 103 5.51 6.48 -35.81
N ARG A 104 5.40 5.56 -36.77
CA ARG A 104 5.66 4.10 -36.61
C ARG A 104 7.13 3.77 -36.32
N ASP A 105 7.84 4.65 -35.63
CA ASP A 105 9.26 4.51 -35.37
C ASP A 105 9.45 3.79 -34.04
N LYS A 106 10.04 2.58 -34.09
CA LYS A 106 10.36 1.78 -32.90
C LYS A 106 11.41 2.44 -32.00
N THR A 107 12.00 3.55 -32.44
CA THR A 107 12.99 4.36 -31.74
C THR A 107 12.44 5.09 -30.51
N SER A 108 11.12 5.14 -30.31
CA SER A 108 10.48 5.73 -29.13
C SER A 108 10.21 4.72 -28.00
N GLN A 109 10.61 3.45 -28.17
CA GLN A 109 10.43 2.43 -27.13
C GLN A 109 11.40 2.64 -25.97
N LEU A 110 10.93 2.26 -24.77
CA LEU A 110 11.60 2.49 -23.51
C LEU A 110 11.76 1.17 -22.76
N ASP A 111 12.94 0.86 -22.25
CA ASP A 111 13.10 -0.11 -21.19
C ASP A 111 12.93 0.60 -19.84
N ILE A 112 12.10 0.03 -18.96
CA ILE A 112 11.73 0.66 -17.69
C ILE A 112 12.02 -0.31 -16.55
N SER A 113 12.81 0.15 -15.58
CA SER A 113 13.05 -0.55 -14.33
C SER A 113 12.40 0.24 -13.20
N ILE A 114 11.66 -0.42 -12.32
CA ILE A 114 11.06 0.21 -11.14
C ILE A 114 11.58 -0.47 -9.90
N ASP A 115 12.39 0.25 -9.14
CA ASP A 115 12.96 -0.22 -7.89
C ASP A 115 12.04 0.19 -6.74
N ILE A 116 11.62 -0.79 -5.95
CA ILE A 116 10.79 -0.61 -4.76
C ILE A 116 11.73 -0.64 -3.56
N PHE A 117 11.80 0.48 -2.84
CA PHE A 117 12.68 0.65 -1.68
C PHE A 117 11.93 0.45 -0.37
N SER A 118 12.59 -0.22 0.56
CA SER A 118 12.23 -0.34 1.97
C SER A 118 12.48 0.98 2.72
N GLY A 119 12.03 1.06 3.97
CA GLY A 119 12.19 2.25 4.82
C GLY A 119 13.60 2.50 5.33
N ASP A 120 14.48 1.51 5.28
CA ASP A 120 15.91 1.64 5.52
C ASP A 120 16.72 1.93 4.24
N GLY A 121 16.06 1.98 3.08
CA GLY A 121 16.66 2.36 1.80
C GLY A 121 17.27 1.20 1.01
N GLU A 122 17.05 -0.05 1.41
CA GLU A 122 17.38 -1.22 0.61
C GLU A 122 16.35 -1.46 -0.51
N ILE A 123 16.76 -2.16 -1.56
CA ILE A 123 15.84 -2.55 -2.63
C ILE A 123 15.13 -3.83 -2.19
N ILE A 124 13.80 -3.74 -2.06
CA ILE A 124 12.94 -4.91 -1.82
C ILE A 124 12.80 -5.72 -3.11
N GLN A 125 12.51 -5.02 -4.22
CA GLN A 125 12.20 -5.67 -5.49
C GLN A 125 12.43 -4.69 -6.65
N THR A 126 12.96 -5.21 -7.76
CA THR A 126 13.00 -4.48 -9.03
C THR A 126 12.04 -5.11 -10.04
N LEU A 127 11.18 -4.27 -10.63
CA LEU A 127 10.27 -4.63 -11.70
C LEU A 127 10.88 -4.22 -13.04
N LEU A 128 11.07 -5.17 -13.96
CA LEU A 128 11.69 -4.92 -15.25
C LEU A 128 10.64 -5.01 -16.37
N TYR A 129 10.44 -3.91 -17.08
CA TYR A 129 9.57 -3.81 -18.25
C TYR A 129 10.40 -3.52 -19.50
N LYS A 130 10.06 -4.19 -20.61
CA LYS A 130 10.82 -4.12 -21.86
C LYS A 130 10.01 -3.56 -23.01
N GLN A 131 10.67 -2.72 -23.82
CA GLN A 131 10.12 -2.14 -25.05
C GLN A 131 8.74 -1.50 -24.86
N CYS A 132 8.64 -0.64 -23.85
CA CYS A 132 7.44 0.09 -23.48
C CYS A 132 7.19 1.31 -24.37
N ALA A 133 5.92 1.60 -24.62
CA ALA A 133 5.46 2.86 -25.20
C ALA A 133 4.54 3.57 -24.20
N ILE A 134 4.64 4.89 -24.15
CA ILE A 134 3.70 5.71 -23.37
C ILE A 134 2.40 5.80 -24.17
N THR A 135 1.31 5.33 -23.58
CA THR A 135 0.02 5.26 -24.26
C THR A 135 -0.87 6.44 -23.94
N GLU A 136 -0.76 6.97 -22.72
CA GLU A 136 -1.64 8.01 -22.21
C GLU A 136 -0.99 8.78 -21.05
N TYR A 137 -1.31 10.06 -20.94
CA TYR A 137 -1.06 10.90 -19.76
C TYR A 137 -2.31 11.72 -19.46
N PHE A 138 -2.73 11.76 -18.20
CA PHE A 138 -3.84 12.61 -17.77
C PHE A 138 -3.68 13.04 -16.32
N VAL A 139 -4.39 14.11 -15.97
CA VAL A 139 -4.47 14.66 -14.63
C VAL A 139 -5.93 14.56 -14.17
N HIS A 140 -6.13 14.16 -12.93
CA HIS A 140 -7.44 14.04 -12.32
C HIS A 140 -7.43 14.51 -10.87
N VAL A 141 -8.62 14.82 -10.39
CA VAL A 141 -8.89 15.28 -9.03
C VAL A 141 -9.42 14.10 -8.22
N VAL A 142 -8.82 13.87 -7.06
CA VAL A 142 -9.27 12.89 -6.07
C VAL A 142 -9.94 13.64 -4.91
N ASP A 143 -11.23 13.37 -4.73
CA ASP A 143 -11.99 13.80 -3.55
C ASP A 143 -11.77 12.78 -2.41
N SER A 144 -11.55 13.28 -1.20
CA SER A 144 -11.01 12.54 -0.06
C SER A 144 -11.98 11.51 0.56
N LYS A 145 -13.19 11.34 0.02
CA LYS A 145 -14.16 10.36 0.52
C LYS A 145 -13.79 8.94 0.11
N GLY A 146 -13.08 8.25 1.00
CA GLY A 146 -12.77 6.82 0.87
C GLY A 146 -11.51 6.50 0.04
N THR A 147 -10.74 7.51 -0.37
CA THR A 147 -9.46 7.33 -1.06
C THR A 147 -8.32 7.80 -0.17
N ILE A 148 -7.25 6.99 -0.05
CA ILE A 148 -6.04 7.36 0.68
C ILE A 148 -5.32 8.46 -0.11
N LEU A 149 -5.15 9.63 0.50
CA LEU A 149 -4.38 10.74 -0.06
C LEU A 149 -2.88 10.43 -0.01
N PHE A 150 -2.12 10.91 -1.00
CA PHE A 150 -0.66 10.82 -0.97
C PHE A 150 -0.06 11.91 -0.07
N LEU A 151 -0.74 13.05 0.06
CA LEU A 151 -0.40 14.13 0.96
C LEU A 151 -1.14 13.98 2.30
N LYS A 152 -0.47 14.37 3.39
CA LYS A 152 -1.01 14.28 4.76
C LYS A 152 -2.05 15.37 5.10
N GLU A 153 -2.42 16.22 4.15
CA GLU A 153 -3.34 17.33 4.41
C GLU A 153 -4.80 16.87 4.36
N ASP A 154 -5.36 16.63 5.54
CA ASP A 154 -6.76 16.26 5.72
C ASP A 154 -7.71 17.34 5.18
N GLY A 155 -8.63 16.93 4.30
CA GLY A 155 -9.75 17.77 3.84
C GLY A 155 -9.51 18.57 2.56
N THR A 156 -8.42 18.31 1.83
CA THR A 156 -8.16 18.95 0.54
C THR A 156 -8.41 17.99 -0.63
N VAL A 157 -8.78 18.59 -1.77
CA VAL A 157 -8.78 17.92 -3.07
C VAL A 157 -7.33 17.67 -3.49
N GLU A 158 -6.97 16.42 -3.77
CA GLU A 158 -5.64 16.07 -4.27
C GLU A 158 -5.66 15.96 -5.79
N ILE A 159 -4.76 16.69 -6.45
CA ILE A 159 -4.56 16.57 -7.89
C ILE A 159 -3.50 15.51 -8.14
N ARG A 160 -3.83 14.52 -8.97
CA ARG A 160 -2.93 13.42 -9.33
C ARG A 160 -2.76 13.35 -10.82
N GLU A 161 -1.55 12.99 -11.22
CA GLU A 161 -1.21 12.66 -12.58
C GLU A 161 -0.98 11.16 -12.74
N VAL A 162 -1.36 10.66 -13.91
CA VAL A 162 -1.24 9.26 -14.30
C VAL A 162 -0.55 9.21 -15.66
N THR A 163 0.47 8.36 -15.75
CA THR A 163 1.09 7.98 -17.03
C THR A 163 0.89 6.49 -17.25
N LYS A 164 0.32 6.10 -18.39
CA LYS A 164 0.12 4.70 -18.76
C LYS A 164 1.18 4.24 -19.74
N PHE A 165 1.62 3.00 -19.54
CA PHE A 165 2.62 2.34 -20.36
C PHE A 165 2.05 1.04 -20.92
N SER A 166 2.41 0.73 -22.16
CA SER A 166 2.19 -0.57 -22.76
C SER A 166 3.52 -1.17 -23.18
N CYS A 167 3.83 -2.36 -22.68
CA CYS A 167 5.12 -3.00 -22.84
C CYS A 167 4.97 -4.38 -23.49
N ILE A 168 6.03 -4.82 -24.17
CA ILE A 168 6.06 -6.14 -24.81
C ILE A 168 6.35 -7.24 -23.77
N GLY A 169 7.07 -6.91 -22.70
CA GLY A 169 7.44 -7.87 -21.68
C GLY A 169 7.56 -7.29 -20.28
N PHE A 170 7.43 -8.17 -19.30
CA PHE A 170 7.60 -7.91 -17.88
C PHE A 170 8.38 -9.06 -17.24
N THR A 171 9.30 -8.74 -16.34
CA THR A 171 10.08 -9.71 -15.57
C THR A 171 10.32 -9.17 -14.17
N LEU A 172 10.29 -10.06 -13.18
CA LEU A 172 10.69 -9.75 -11.82
C LEU A 172 12.18 -10.05 -11.68
N ASP A 173 12.96 -9.06 -11.24
CA ASP A 173 14.35 -9.31 -10.88
C ASP A 173 14.41 -9.92 -9.48
N LEU A 174 14.63 -11.22 -9.42
CA LEU A 174 14.74 -11.97 -8.17
C LEU A 174 16.18 -12.00 -7.64
N SER A 175 17.10 -11.18 -8.17
CA SER A 175 18.44 -11.05 -7.62
C SER A 175 18.42 -10.25 -6.30
N THR A 176 17.71 -10.76 -5.30
CA THR A 176 17.91 -10.31 -3.92
C THR A 176 19.31 -10.74 -3.47
N LYS A 177 20.01 -9.79 -2.85
CA LYS A 177 21.38 -9.86 -2.34
C LYS A 177 21.58 -10.86 -1.19
N ASP A 178 20.85 -11.97 -1.16
CA ASP A 178 21.25 -13.10 -0.33
C ASP A 178 22.20 -13.94 -1.17
N SER A 179 23.48 -13.70 -0.91
CA SER A 179 24.60 -14.43 -1.43
C SER A 179 24.24 -15.91 -1.54
N ILE A 180 24.17 -16.42 -2.77
CA ILE A 180 23.98 -17.85 -3.06
C ILE A 180 25.00 -18.71 -2.26
N TYR A 181 26.10 -18.09 -1.82
CA TYR A 181 27.13 -18.66 -0.96
C TYR A 181 26.74 -18.88 0.52
N GLU A 182 25.84 -18.10 1.13
CA GLU A 182 25.39 -18.38 2.50
C GLU A 182 24.36 -19.52 2.52
N ILE A 183 23.51 -19.60 1.49
CA ILE A 183 22.54 -20.69 1.32
C ILE A 183 23.27 -22.03 1.11
N LEU A 184 24.35 -22.06 0.34
CA LEU A 184 25.09 -23.31 0.08
C LEU A 184 25.86 -23.86 1.29
N HIS A 185 26.21 -23.02 2.27
CA HIS A 185 27.00 -23.47 3.41
C HIS A 185 26.14 -24.07 4.55
N ASP A 186 24.83 -23.79 4.55
CA ASP A 186 23.85 -24.41 5.46
C ASP A 186 23.13 -25.62 4.84
N PHE A 187 23.22 -25.82 3.52
CA PHE A 187 22.64 -26.98 2.84
C PHE A 187 23.62 -28.17 2.78
N ASN A 188 23.82 -28.84 3.92
CA ASN A 188 24.26 -30.24 3.90
C ASN A 188 23.04 -31.11 3.55
N ILE A 189 22.72 -31.22 2.24
CA ILE A 189 21.61 -32.05 1.74
C ILE A 189 21.97 -33.52 1.94
N THR A 190 21.61 -34.02 3.11
CA THR A 190 21.37 -35.44 3.38
C THR A 190 20.02 -35.56 4.07
N ASP A 191 18.94 -35.28 3.33
CA ASP A 191 17.84 -36.23 3.15
C ASP A 191 16.71 -35.61 2.32
N SER A 192 16.14 -36.45 1.47
CA SER A 192 15.03 -36.17 0.57
C SER A 192 13.76 -35.68 1.28
N ASN A 193 13.03 -34.77 0.63
CA ASN A 193 11.59 -34.47 0.84
C ASN A 193 11.18 -33.58 2.03
N LYS A 194 11.81 -32.41 2.21
CA LYS A 194 11.18 -31.30 2.95
C LYS A 194 11.40 -29.96 2.24
N PHE A 195 10.80 -29.82 1.06
CA PHE A 195 10.37 -28.50 0.62
C PHE A 195 9.21 -28.12 1.56
N GLU A 196 9.27 -26.94 2.18
CA GLU A 196 8.23 -26.51 3.12
C GLU A 196 6.86 -26.63 2.46
N ASP A 197 5.97 -27.33 3.16
CA ASP A 197 4.62 -27.66 2.73
C ASP A 197 3.79 -26.37 2.64
N LEU A 198 3.73 -25.78 1.44
CA LEU A 198 2.89 -24.63 1.07
C LEU A 198 1.38 -24.89 1.26
N THR A 199 0.95 -26.05 1.77
CA THR A 199 -0.47 -26.31 2.09
C THR A 199 -0.90 -25.78 3.45
N ARG A 200 0.02 -25.23 4.26
CA ARG A 200 -0.30 -24.64 5.57
C ARG A 200 0.53 -23.41 5.84
N ASP A 201 0.19 -22.29 5.21
CA ASP A 201 0.40 -21.00 5.84
C ASP A 201 -0.86 -20.69 6.69
N PRO A 202 -0.88 -21.06 7.99
CA PRO A 202 -2.05 -20.85 8.84
C PRO A 202 -2.33 -19.37 9.08
N TYR A 203 -1.37 -18.48 8.79
CA TYR A 203 -1.41 -17.08 9.20
C TYR A 203 -2.43 -16.26 8.38
N PHE A 204 -2.58 -16.56 7.10
CA PHE A 204 -3.51 -15.85 6.20
C PHE A 204 -4.81 -16.63 5.91
N SER A 205 -4.90 -17.85 6.45
CA SER A 205 -5.91 -18.85 6.10
C SER A 205 -6.96 -19.07 7.18
N ARG A 206 -6.62 -18.75 8.44
CA ARG A 206 -7.46 -19.00 9.61
C ARG A 206 -7.55 -17.74 10.45
N PRO A 207 -8.76 -17.32 10.85
CA PRO A 207 -8.88 -16.20 11.75
C PRO A 207 -8.35 -16.54 13.15
N PRO A 208 -7.99 -15.54 13.97
CA PRO A 208 -7.61 -15.73 15.36
C PRO A 208 -8.68 -16.50 16.15
N LEU A 209 -8.22 -17.34 17.10
CA LEU A 209 -9.11 -18.09 18.00
C LEU A 209 -9.78 -17.19 19.05
N ASN A 210 -9.12 -16.11 19.44
CA ASN A 210 -9.59 -15.13 20.41
C ASN A 210 -9.83 -13.81 19.69
N SER A 211 -11.09 -13.49 19.42
CA SER A 211 -11.49 -12.29 18.67
C SER A 211 -12.56 -11.50 19.40
N SER A 212 -12.51 -10.18 19.25
CA SER A 212 -13.51 -9.25 19.77
C SER A 212 -14.57 -8.90 18.72
N GLU A 213 -15.77 -8.57 19.18
CA GLU A 213 -16.90 -8.21 18.32
C GLU A 213 -16.54 -7.06 17.38
N GLY A 214 -16.74 -7.28 16.07
CA GLY A 214 -16.45 -6.29 15.05
C GLY A 214 -15.08 -6.39 14.37
N GLU A 215 -14.19 -7.28 14.84
CA GLU A 215 -12.90 -7.54 14.20
C GLU A 215 -13.06 -7.96 12.74
N LEU A 216 -12.07 -7.60 11.91
CA LEU A 216 -12.01 -7.94 10.50
C LEU A 216 -10.83 -8.89 10.23
N PHE A 217 -11.07 -9.87 9.38
CA PHE A 217 -10.07 -10.83 8.92
C PHE A 217 -10.23 -11.06 7.42
N PHE A 218 -9.14 -11.01 6.67
CA PHE A 218 -9.14 -11.38 5.25
C PHE A 218 -8.64 -12.81 5.09
N ASN A 219 -9.49 -13.70 4.59
CA ASN A 219 -9.15 -15.09 4.34
C ASN A 219 -8.59 -15.23 2.91
N SER A 220 -7.28 -15.43 2.78
CA SER A 220 -6.63 -15.53 1.48
C SER A 220 -7.01 -16.80 0.71
N ASN A 221 -7.41 -17.88 1.40
CA ASN A 221 -7.84 -19.12 0.75
C ASN A 221 -9.18 -19.01 0.06
N THR A 222 -10.13 -18.31 0.71
CA THR A 222 -11.48 -18.11 0.16
C THR A 222 -11.62 -16.78 -0.55
N ASN A 223 -10.63 -15.89 -0.46
CA ASN A 223 -10.66 -14.52 -0.97
C ASN A 223 -11.88 -13.74 -0.45
N THR A 224 -12.14 -13.85 0.86
CA THR A 224 -13.29 -13.22 1.51
C THR A 224 -12.86 -12.38 2.70
N LEU A 225 -13.50 -11.21 2.83
CA LEU A 225 -13.40 -10.37 4.01
C LEU A 225 -14.46 -10.83 5.02
N GLN A 226 -14.02 -11.21 6.21
CA GLN A 226 -14.88 -11.70 7.28
C GLN A 226 -14.90 -10.72 8.44
N LYS A 227 -16.02 -10.66 9.15
CA LYS A 227 -16.23 -9.87 10.37
C LYS A 227 -16.64 -10.79 11.52
N TYR A 228 -16.04 -10.63 12.69
CA TYR A 228 -16.44 -11.36 13.88
C TYR A 228 -17.74 -10.78 14.44
N VAL A 229 -18.81 -11.58 14.42
CA VAL A 229 -20.15 -11.20 14.88
C VAL A 229 -20.77 -12.32 15.71
N ASN A 230 -21.18 -12.01 16.95
CA ASN A 230 -21.82 -12.91 17.90
C ASN A 230 -21.04 -14.22 18.10
N GLY A 231 -19.72 -14.13 18.28
CA GLY A 231 -18.88 -15.30 18.52
C GLY A 231 -18.48 -16.08 17.27
N THR A 232 -18.86 -15.62 16.08
CA THR A 232 -18.63 -16.32 14.81
C THR A 232 -18.10 -15.39 13.73
N TRP A 233 -17.19 -15.88 12.89
CA TRP A 233 -16.74 -15.15 11.70
C TRP A 233 -17.79 -15.21 10.59
N LYS A 234 -18.33 -14.06 10.19
CA LYS A 234 -19.29 -13.92 9.10
C LYS A 234 -18.62 -13.27 7.90
N ASP A 235 -18.79 -13.87 6.73
CA ASP A 235 -18.38 -13.25 5.48
C ASP A 235 -19.18 -11.96 5.23
N ILE A 236 -18.47 -10.85 5.02
CA ILE A 236 -19.03 -9.53 4.71
C ILE A 236 -18.58 -9.05 3.32
N SER A 237 -17.87 -9.88 2.56
CA SER A 237 -17.49 -9.55 1.20
C SER A 237 -18.72 -9.58 0.29
N SER A 238 -19.11 -8.43 -0.22
CA SER A 238 -19.97 -8.36 -1.40
C SER A 238 -19.13 -8.82 -2.59
N LYS A 239 -19.28 -10.10 -2.98
CA LYS A 239 -18.60 -10.77 -4.11
C LYS A 239 -17.96 -9.79 -5.11
N GLY A 240 -16.68 -9.52 -4.92
CA GLY A 240 -15.93 -8.49 -5.64
C GLY A 240 -14.51 -8.93 -5.91
N GLY A 241 -14.37 -10.04 -6.64
CA GLY A 241 -13.10 -10.52 -7.16
C GLY A 241 -13.34 -11.76 -8.04
N PRO A 242 -12.72 -11.86 -9.23
CA PRO A 242 -12.88 -13.04 -10.07
C PRO A 242 -12.37 -14.29 -9.33
N PRO A 243 -13.11 -15.40 -9.34
CA PRO A 243 -12.65 -16.63 -8.72
C PRO A 243 -11.39 -17.14 -9.44
N THR A 244 -10.33 -17.42 -8.70
CA THR A 244 -9.21 -18.22 -9.21
C THR A 244 -9.72 -19.63 -9.53
N PRO A 245 -9.54 -20.14 -10.76
CA PRO A 245 -9.82 -21.54 -11.05
C PRO A 245 -8.79 -22.40 -10.30
N ARG A 246 -9.26 -23.24 -9.36
CA ARG A 246 -8.45 -24.36 -8.89
C ARG A 246 -8.65 -25.53 -9.86
N LYS A 247 -7.55 -26.11 -10.33
CA LYS A 247 -7.51 -27.39 -11.06
C LYS A 247 -8.08 -28.51 -10.19
#